data_AF-Q64HB4-F1
#
_entry.id   AF-Q64HB4-F1
#
_cell.length_a   1.000
_cell.length_b   1.000
_cell.length_c   1.000
_cell.angle_alpha   90.00
_cell.angle_beta   90.00
_cell.angle_gamma   90.00
#
_symmetry.space_group_name_H-M   'P 1'
#
loop_
_entity.id
_entity.type
_entity.pdbx_description
1 polymer ?
#
loop_
_entity_poly.entity_id
_entity_poly.type
_entity_poly.pdbx_seq_one_letter_code
_entity_poly.pdbx_strand_id
1 'polypeptide(L)'
;ITGVAVFLGVSFFILSLILGYSWLEAVIFLIGIIVANVPEGLLATVTVCLTLTAKRMARKNCLVKNLEAVETLGSTSTICSDKTGTLTQNRMTVAHMWFDNQVHEADTTENQSGVSFDKSSPTWAALSRIAALCNRAVFQAGQENVPILKRSVAGDASESALLKCIELCCGSVQQMRSRNPKIVEIPFNSTNKYQLSIHENEKGDSRYLLV
;
A
#
# COMPACT_ATOMS: atom_id res chain seq x y z
N ILE A 1 -28.78 31.28 4.63
CA ILE A 1 -28.48 32.46 5.47
C ILE A 1 -28.55 33.74 4.65
N THR A 2 -27.74 33.90 3.60
CA THR A 2 -27.74 35.09 2.73
C THR A 2 -29.13 35.45 2.19
N GLY A 3 -29.91 34.46 1.72
CA GLY A 3 -31.27 34.70 1.23
C GLY A 3 -32.21 35.29 2.31
N VAL A 4 -32.11 34.82 3.56
CA VAL A 4 -32.90 35.35 4.67
C VAL A 4 -32.44 36.76 5.05
N ALA A 5 -31.12 36.99 5.10
CA ALA A 5 -30.55 38.31 5.43
C ALA A 5 -30.98 39.39 4.41
N VAL A 6 -30.92 39.07 3.11
CA VAL A 6 -31.36 39.99 2.05
C VAL A 6 -32.87 40.21 2.11
N PHE A 7 -33.66 39.14 2.29
CA PHE A 7 -35.11 39.24 2.40
C PHE A 7 -35.54 40.15 3.56
N LEU A 8 -34.98 39.94 4.76
CA LEU A 8 -35.26 40.79 5.92
C LEU A 8 -34.75 42.21 5.71
N GLY A 9 -33.52 42.38 5.21
CA GLY A 9 -32.95 43.70 4.96
C GLY A 9 -33.81 44.56 4.03
N VAL A 10 -34.19 44.03 2.86
CA VAL A 10 -35.01 44.77 1.88
C VAL A 10 -36.43 45.01 2.40
N SER A 11 -37.03 44.02 3.08
CA SER A 11 -38.38 44.17 3.63
C SER A 11 -38.44 45.28 4.68
N PHE A 12 -37.48 45.32 5.61
CA PHE A 12 -37.41 46.36 6.64
C PHE A 12 -36.97 47.71 6.08
N PHE A 13 -36.15 47.74 5.03
CA PHE A 13 -35.83 48.96 4.31
C PHE A 13 -37.09 49.62 3.72
N ILE A 14 -37.90 48.85 2.97
CA ILE A 14 -39.17 49.36 2.42
C ILE A 14 -40.12 49.81 3.54
N LEU A 15 -40.22 49.02 4.61
CA LEU A 15 -41.08 49.34 5.74
C LEU A 15 -40.63 50.61 6.48
N SER A 16 -39.31 50.84 6.62
CA SER A 16 -38.78 52.07 7.22
C SER A 16 -39.09 53.32 6.37
N LEU A 17 -39.08 53.21 5.05
CA LEU A 17 -39.50 54.31 4.17
C LEU A 17 -41.00 54.60 4.30
N ILE A 18 -41.83 53.55 4.44
CA ILE A 18 -43.29 53.70 4.66
C ILE A 18 -43.57 54.37 6.02
N LEU A 19 -42.77 54.08 7.05
CA LEU A 19 -42.91 54.69 8.39
C LEU A 19 -42.38 56.13 8.50
N GLY A 20 -41.81 56.69 7.42
CA GLY A 20 -41.38 58.09 7.36
C GLY A 20 -39.96 58.36 7.87
N TYR A 21 -39.12 57.34 7.99
CA TYR A 21 -37.69 57.52 8.27
C TYR A 21 -36.98 58.19 7.08
N SER A 22 -35.91 58.93 7.36
CA SER A 22 -35.09 59.52 6.29
C SER A 22 -34.37 58.43 5.48
N TRP A 23 -34.08 58.71 4.20
CA TRP A 23 -33.33 57.78 3.33
C TRP A 23 -32.02 57.31 3.98
N LEU A 24 -31.30 58.21 4.66
CA LEU A 24 -30.04 57.89 5.32
C LEU A 24 -30.24 56.91 6.48
N GLU A 25 -31.26 57.11 7.31
CA GLU A 25 -31.59 56.21 8.42
C GLU A 25 -32.02 54.83 7.91
N ALA A 26 -32.84 54.78 6.85
CA ALA A 26 -33.26 53.53 6.22
C ALA A 26 -32.07 52.70 5.70
N VAL A 27 -31.08 53.36 5.07
CA VAL A 27 -29.84 52.69 4.60
C VAL A 27 -29.00 52.19 5.78
N ILE A 28 -28.89 52.97 6.86
CA ILE A 28 -28.18 52.54 8.07
C ILE A 28 -28.86 51.29 8.68
N PHE A 29 -30.20 51.26 8.74
CA PHE A 29 -30.95 50.08 9.20
C PHE A 29 -30.74 48.87 8.31
N LEU A 30 -30.74 49.05 6.98
CA LEU A 30 -30.48 47.97 6.02
C LEU A 30 -29.11 47.33 6.26
N ILE A 31 -28.06 48.15 6.39
CA ILE A 31 -26.69 47.66 6.66
C ILE A 31 -26.65 46.92 8.00
N GLY A 32 -27.26 47.49 9.04
CA GLY A 32 -27.33 46.88 10.37
C GLY A 32 -28.00 45.51 10.37
N ILE A 33 -29.13 45.36 9.66
CA ILE A 33 -29.84 44.08 9.55
C ILE A 33 -29.02 43.05 8.76
N ILE A 34 -28.35 43.45 7.69
CA ILE A 34 -27.50 42.54 6.90
C ILE A 34 -26.33 42.03 7.76
N VAL A 35 -25.59 42.92 8.40
CA VAL A 35 -24.44 42.57 9.26
C VAL A 35 -24.90 41.70 10.43
N ALA A 36 -26.03 42.00 11.08
CA ALA A 36 -26.54 41.20 12.18
C ALA A 36 -26.92 39.76 11.79
N ASN A 37 -27.25 39.50 10.53
CA ASN A 37 -27.70 38.19 10.05
C ASN A 37 -26.63 37.37 9.33
N VAL A 38 -25.53 37.97 8.88
CA VAL A 38 -24.45 37.26 8.19
C VAL A 38 -23.40 36.84 9.24
N PRO A 39 -23.20 35.53 9.51
CA PRO A 39 -22.24 35.11 10.51
C PRO A 39 -20.82 35.11 9.94
N GLU A 40 -20.09 36.22 10.10
CA GLU A 40 -18.75 36.41 9.52
C GLU A 40 -17.74 35.40 10.07
N GLY A 41 -17.92 34.94 11.31
CA GLY A 41 -17.06 33.94 11.96
C GLY A 41 -17.26 32.51 11.46
N LEU A 42 -18.37 32.19 10.80
CA LEU A 42 -18.71 30.81 10.43
C LEU A 42 -17.72 30.20 9.42
N LEU A 43 -17.31 30.98 8.42
CA LEU A 43 -16.38 30.49 7.40
C LEU A 43 -15.00 30.19 8.00
N ALA A 44 -14.55 31.04 8.93
CA ALA A 44 -13.30 30.85 9.65
C ALA A 44 -13.35 29.61 10.56
N THR A 45 -14.45 29.42 11.30
CA THR A 45 -14.60 28.26 12.20
C THR A 45 -14.64 26.95 11.43
N VAL A 46 -15.36 26.87 10.30
CA VAL A 46 -15.39 25.69 9.42
C VAL A 46 -13.97 25.36 8.92
N THR A 47 -13.24 26.37 8.45
CA THR A 47 -11.87 26.18 7.94
C THR A 47 -10.93 25.67 9.05
N VAL A 48 -11.03 26.22 10.26
CA VAL A 48 -10.24 25.76 11.42
C VAL A 48 -10.59 24.32 11.81
N CYS A 49 -11.88 23.98 11.85
CA CYS A 49 -12.35 22.62 12.15
C CYS A 49 -11.83 21.59 11.13
N LEU A 50 -11.92 21.89 9.83
CA LEU A 50 -11.37 21.03 8.78
C LEU A 50 -9.84 20.91 8.88
N THR A 51 -9.15 22.01 9.15
CA THR A 51 -7.68 22.03 9.31
C THR A 51 -7.22 21.18 10.49
N LEU A 52 -7.88 21.28 11.64
CA LEU A 52 -7.58 20.46 12.81
C LEU A 52 -7.80 18.96 12.51
N THR A 53 -8.83 18.63 11.75
CA THR A 53 -9.13 17.26 11.35
C THR A 53 -8.09 16.73 10.36
N ALA A 54 -7.73 17.51 9.34
CA ALA A 54 -6.65 17.19 8.40
C ALA A 54 -5.32 16.98 9.14
N LYS A 55 -5.01 17.81 10.15
CA LYS A 55 -3.82 17.64 11.00
C LYS A 55 -3.85 16.34 11.81
N ARG A 56 -5.02 15.92 12.31
CA ARG A 56 -5.19 14.62 12.99
C ARG A 56 -5.01 13.44 12.02
N MET A 57 -5.50 13.55 10.78
CA MET A 57 -5.29 12.54 9.73
C MET A 57 -3.81 12.43 9.33
N ALA A 58 -3.12 13.57 9.18
CA ALA A 58 -1.70 13.61 8.85
C ALA A 58 -0.83 12.93 9.91
N ARG A 59 -1.18 13.04 11.20
CA ARG A 59 -0.50 12.31 12.30
C ARG A 59 -0.63 10.78 12.19
N LYS A 60 -1.58 10.29 11.38
CA LYS A 60 -1.77 8.86 11.07
C LYS A 60 -1.30 8.51 9.65
N ASN A 61 -0.36 9.28 9.09
CA ASN A 61 0.18 9.12 7.73
C ASN A 61 -0.86 9.24 6.59
N CYS A 62 -2.00 9.89 6.83
CA CYS A 62 -2.98 10.22 5.81
C CYS A 62 -2.89 11.71 5.46
N LEU A 63 -2.18 12.02 4.38
CA LEU A 63 -1.97 13.40 3.93
C LEU A 63 -3.18 13.91 3.14
N VAL A 64 -3.80 14.98 3.63
CA VAL A 64 -4.90 15.68 2.95
C VAL A 64 -4.35 16.90 2.23
N LYS A 65 -4.47 16.95 0.89
CA LYS A 65 -4.06 18.11 0.08
C LYS A 65 -5.15 19.18 -0.04
N ASN A 66 -6.42 18.74 -0.08
CA ASN A 66 -7.61 19.60 -0.18
C ASN A 66 -8.47 19.41 1.08
N LEU A 67 -8.75 20.47 1.84
CA LEU A 67 -9.49 20.35 3.11
C LEU A 67 -10.90 19.78 2.95
N GLU A 68 -11.57 20.05 1.83
CA GLU A 68 -12.89 19.52 1.49
C GLU A 68 -12.90 17.99 1.33
N ALA A 69 -11.74 17.38 1.05
CA ALA A 69 -11.63 15.92 0.94
C ALA A 69 -11.89 15.21 2.27
N VAL A 70 -11.69 15.90 3.41
CA VAL A 70 -12.00 15.37 4.75
C VAL A 70 -13.49 15.06 4.88
N GLU A 71 -14.35 15.97 4.43
CA GLU A 71 -15.80 15.80 4.46
C GLU A 71 -16.24 14.77 3.42
N THR A 72 -15.68 14.87 2.20
CA THR A 72 -16.00 13.97 1.09
C THR A 72 -15.82 12.50 1.46
N LEU A 73 -14.74 12.17 2.19
CA LEU A 73 -14.49 10.80 2.66
C LEU A 73 -15.56 10.33 3.65
N GLY A 74 -16.07 11.22 4.52
CA GLY A 74 -17.14 10.92 5.47
C GLY A 74 -18.50 10.72 4.80
N SER A 75 -18.74 11.37 3.67
CA SER A 75 -19.97 11.24 2.87
C SER A 75 -19.88 10.21 1.73
N THR A 76 -18.78 9.47 1.64
CA THR A 76 -18.56 8.50 0.55
C THR A 76 -19.47 7.28 0.73
N SER A 77 -20.25 6.95 -0.31
CA SER A 77 -21.14 5.79 -0.33
C SER A 77 -20.64 4.60 -1.16
N THR A 78 -19.62 4.79 -1.99
CA THR A 78 -19.02 3.74 -2.83
C THR A 78 -17.54 3.99 -3.01
N ILE A 79 -16.73 2.94 -2.86
CA ILE A 79 -15.27 2.99 -3.04
C ILE A 79 -14.91 2.19 -4.29
N CYS A 80 -14.41 2.89 -5.31
CA CYS A 80 -13.78 2.27 -6.46
C CYS A 80 -12.28 2.18 -6.18
N SER A 81 -11.74 0.97 -6.06
CA SER A 81 -10.34 0.74 -5.74
C SER A 81 -9.61 0.05 -6.88
N ASP A 82 -8.38 0.49 -7.16
CA ASP A 82 -7.48 -0.24 -8.04
C ASP A 82 -6.94 -1.50 -7.33
N LYS A 83 -6.63 -2.55 -8.09
CA LYS A 83 -6.08 -3.79 -7.52
C LYS A 83 -4.59 -3.69 -7.25
N THR A 84 -3.81 -3.26 -8.25
CA THR A 84 -2.35 -3.44 -8.25
C THR A 84 -1.67 -2.27 -7.55
N GLY A 85 -1.03 -2.51 -6.41
CA GLY A 85 -0.38 -1.44 -5.63
C GLY A 85 -1.32 -0.68 -4.68
N THR A 86 -2.62 -0.98 -4.71
CA THR A 86 -3.60 -0.47 -3.73
C THR A 86 -4.15 -1.60 -2.87
N LEU A 87 -4.91 -2.56 -3.45
CA LEU A 87 -5.36 -3.75 -2.70
C LEU A 87 -4.25 -4.79 -2.52
N THR A 88 -3.34 -4.89 -3.50
CA THR A 88 -2.23 -5.84 -3.51
C THR A 88 -0.90 -5.12 -3.35
N GLN A 89 0.12 -5.80 -2.84
CA GLN A 89 1.44 -5.24 -2.57
C GLN A 89 2.28 -4.95 -3.84
N ASN A 90 1.72 -5.12 -5.04
CA ASN A 90 2.41 -5.02 -6.33
C ASN A 90 3.74 -5.80 -6.36
N ARG A 91 3.74 -6.99 -5.75
CA ARG A 91 4.90 -7.87 -5.65
C ARG A 91 4.48 -9.32 -5.77
N MET A 92 5.07 -10.04 -6.71
CA MET A 92 4.92 -11.49 -6.80
C MET A 92 5.47 -12.15 -5.53
N THR A 93 4.66 -13.00 -4.89
CA THR A 93 5.00 -13.67 -3.63
C THR A 93 4.49 -15.10 -3.71
N VAL A 94 5.27 -16.07 -3.24
CA VAL A 94 4.85 -17.47 -3.18
C VAL A 94 3.64 -17.58 -2.25
N ALA A 95 2.55 -18.17 -2.74
CA ALA A 95 1.29 -18.28 -2.00
C ALA A 95 1.02 -19.70 -1.51
N HIS A 96 1.23 -20.69 -2.37
CA HIS A 96 0.97 -22.10 -2.07
C HIS A 96 2.10 -22.97 -2.62
N MET A 97 2.35 -24.09 -1.95
CA MET A 97 3.28 -25.14 -2.36
C MET A 97 2.55 -26.47 -2.30
N TRP A 98 2.89 -27.39 -3.21
CA TRP A 98 2.31 -28.72 -3.23
C TRP A 98 3.43 -29.76 -3.17
N PHE A 99 3.45 -30.52 -2.09
CA PHE A 99 4.36 -31.64 -1.86
C PHE A 99 3.71 -32.60 -0.86
N ASP A 100 4.21 -33.83 -0.75
CA ASP A 100 3.62 -34.88 0.11
C ASP A 100 2.11 -35.08 -0.09
N ASN A 101 1.63 -34.85 -1.32
CA ASN A 101 0.22 -34.88 -1.71
C ASN A 101 -0.68 -33.93 -0.89
N GLN A 102 -0.12 -32.83 -0.38
CA GLN A 102 -0.82 -31.81 0.40
C GLN A 102 -0.53 -30.41 -0.13
N VAL A 103 -1.49 -29.49 0.07
CA VAL A 103 -1.32 -28.06 -0.22
C VAL A 103 -0.86 -27.37 1.06
N HIS A 104 0.27 -26.66 0.97
CA HIS A 104 0.83 -25.87 2.05
C HIS A 104 0.71 -24.39 1.70
N GLU A 105 0.08 -23.61 2.60
CA GLU A 105 -0.05 -22.16 2.45
C GLU A 105 1.21 -21.46 2.98
N ALA A 106 1.74 -20.52 2.19
CA ALA A 106 2.84 -19.65 2.58
C ALA A 106 2.33 -18.31 3.09
N ASP A 107 3.08 -17.69 4.00
CA ASP A 107 2.75 -16.34 4.48
C ASP A 107 3.01 -15.27 3.41
N THR A 108 1.93 -14.69 2.90
CA THR A 108 1.95 -13.63 1.88
C THR A 108 1.90 -12.21 2.46
N THR A 109 1.81 -12.08 3.79
CA THR A 109 1.75 -10.77 4.47
C THR A 109 3.10 -10.04 4.41
N GLU A 110 3.06 -8.71 4.36
CA GLU A 110 4.29 -7.91 4.22
C GLU A 110 5.18 -7.91 5.47
N ASN A 111 4.60 -8.22 6.63
CA ASN A 111 5.19 -8.18 7.96
C ASN A 111 5.38 -9.59 8.56
N GLN A 112 5.08 -10.63 7.79
CA GLN A 112 5.23 -12.04 8.19
C GLN A 112 4.43 -12.39 9.46
N SER A 113 3.17 -11.95 9.51
CA SER A 113 2.24 -12.22 10.62
C SER A 113 1.25 -13.36 10.35
N GLY A 114 1.37 -14.03 9.21
CA GLY A 114 0.52 -15.13 8.81
C GLY A 114 0.96 -16.48 9.40
N VAL A 115 0.29 -17.53 8.95
CA VAL A 115 0.57 -18.91 9.39
C VAL A 115 1.81 -19.42 8.66
N SER A 116 2.75 -20.02 9.41
CA SER A 116 3.84 -20.81 8.82
C SER A 116 3.37 -22.23 8.54
N PHE A 117 3.86 -22.81 7.45
CA PHE A 117 3.69 -24.23 7.16
C PHE A 117 4.81 -25.05 7.82
N ASP A 118 4.61 -26.38 7.86
CA ASP A 118 5.60 -27.33 8.37
C ASP A 118 6.81 -27.45 7.41
N LYS A 119 8.00 -27.27 7.96
CA LYS A 119 9.28 -27.30 7.25
C LYS A 119 10.11 -28.54 7.59
N SER A 120 9.56 -29.47 8.36
CA SER A 120 10.28 -30.65 8.85
C SER A 120 10.41 -31.77 7.81
N SER A 121 9.53 -31.79 6.80
CA SER A 121 9.52 -32.83 5.77
C SER A 121 10.81 -32.82 4.94
N PRO A 122 11.43 -33.99 4.67
CA PRO A 122 12.57 -34.09 3.75
C PRO A 122 12.19 -33.69 2.32
N THR A 123 10.92 -33.84 1.94
CA THR A 123 10.41 -33.40 0.63
C THR A 123 10.49 -31.88 0.50
N TRP A 124 10.17 -31.14 1.57
CA TRP A 124 10.35 -29.69 1.61
C TRP A 124 11.83 -29.30 1.48
N ALA A 125 12.75 -30.00 2.16
CA ALA A 125 14.17 -29.74 2.04
C ALA A 125 14.68 -29.92 0.59
N ALA A 126 14.18 -30.93 -0.13
CA ALA A 126 14.49 -31.13 -1.54
C ALA A 126 13.89 -30.01 -2.42
N LEU A 127 12.61 -29.67 -2.23
CA LEU A 127 11.91 -28.63 -3.00
C LEU A 127 12.52 -27.24 -2.80
N SER A 128 12.80 -26.85 -1.56
CA SER A 128 13.44 -25.58 -1.23
C SER A 128 14.84 -25.48 -1.83
N ARG A 129 15.60 -26.58 -1.87
CA ARG A 129 16.91 -26.63 -2.54
C ARG A 129 16.79 -26.44 -4.06
N ILE A 130 15.81 -27.06 -4.71
CA ILE A 130 15.54 -26.83 -6.15
C ILE A 130 15.26 -25.33 -6.39
N ALA A 131 14.33 -24.75 -5.62
CA ALA A 131 13.94 -23.34 -5.74
C ALA A 131 15.10 -22.35 -5.47
N ALA A 132 16.05 -22.74 -4.61
CA ALA A 132 17.24 -21.95 -4.31
C ALA A 132 18.29 -21.99 -5.43
N LEU A 133 18.56 -23.18 -5.96
CA LEU A 133 19.67 -23.45 -6.90
C LEU A 133 19.30 -23.17 -8.35
N CYS A 134 18.12 -23.60 -8.80
CA CYS A 134 17.61 -23.43 -10.16
C CYS A 134 16.98 -22.04 -10.36
N ASN A 135 17.67 -21.00 -9.88
CA ASN A 135 17.16 -19.63 -9.84
C ASN A 135 18.30 -18.63 -10.04
N ARG A 136 18.11 -17.60 -10.87
CA ARG A 136 19.13 -16.60 -11.20
C ARG A 136 18.96 -15.28 -10.42
N ALA A 137 17.87 -15.11 -9.69
CA ALA A 137 17.63 -13.92 -8.90
C ALA A 137 18.65 -13.74 -7.77
N VAL A 138 19.09 -12.51 -7.54
CA VAL A 138 20.02 -12.12 -6.48
C VAL A 138 19.58 -10.84 -5.77
N PHE A 139 19.80 -10.76 -4.46
CA PHE A 139 19.60 -9.50 -3.73
C PHE A 139 20.65 -8.46 -4.16
N GLN A 140 20.22 -7.20 -4.26
CA GLN A 140 21.15 -6.09 -4.47
C GLN A 140 21.99 -5.85 -3.19
N ALA A 141 23.22 -5.38 -3.36
CA ALA A 141 24.15 -5.14 -2.25
C ALA A 141 23.67 -4.01 -1.31
N GLY A 142 24.09 -4.08 -0.04
CA GLY A 142 23.86 -3.01 0.95
C GLY A 142 22.46 -2.98 1.59
N GLN A 143 21.69 -4.07 1.50
CA GLN A 143 20.30 -4.13 1.96
C GLN A 143 20.08 -5.02 3.20
N GLU A 144 21.13 -5.26 3.99
CA GLU A 144 21.08 -6.16 5.15
C GLU A 144 20.06 -5.72 6.21
N ASN A 145 19.92 -4.40 6.41
CA ASN A 145 18.99 -3.80 7.37
C ASN A 145 17.53 -3.72 6.88
N VAL A 146 17.27 -4.05 5.61
CA VAL A 146 15.93 -4.01 5.03
C VAL A 146 15.27 -5.38 5.20
N PRO A 147 13.97 -5.45 5.59
CA PRO A 147 13.24 -6.72 5.64
C PRO A 147 13.30 -7.46 4.29
N ILE A 148 13.48 -8.79 4.33
CA ILE A 148 13.73 -9.64 3.16
C ILE A 148 12.71 -9.40 2.03
N LEU A 149 11.43 -9.29 2.37
CA LEU A 149 10.34 -9.03 1.42
C LEU A 149 10.43 -7.67 0.70
N LYS A 150 11.04 -6.67 1.34
CA LYS A 150 11.22 -5.31 0.82
C LYS A 150 12.58 -5.09 0.15
N ARG A 151 13.50 -6.05 0.22
CA ARG A 151 14.77 -5.99 -0.51
C ARG A 151 14.55 -5.98 -2.03
N SER A 152 15.34 -5.18 -2.73
CA SER A 152 15.44 -5.16 -4.18
C SER A 152 16.18 -6.39 -4.67
N VAL A 153 15.67 -6.98 -5.74
CA VAL A 153 16.21 -8.20 -6.34
C VAL A 153 16.47 -7.95 -7.81
N ALA A 154 17.62 -8.38 -8.30
CA ALA A 154 17.91 -8.44 -9.73
C ALA A 154 17.50 -9.83 -10.23
N GLY A 155 16.47 -9.90 -11.06
CA GLY A 155 15.85 -11.13 -11.57
C GLY A 155 14.41 -10.84 -12.01
N ASP A 156 13.75 -11.81 -12.64
CA ASP A 156 12.32 -11.67 -12.94
C ASP A 156 11.46 -11.79 -11.67
N ALA A 157 10.18 -11.44 -11.77
CA ALA A 157 9.27 -11.39 -10.63
C ALA A 157 9.05 -12.78 -9.98
N SER A 158 9.04 -13.85 -10.77
CA SER A 158 8.80 -15.21 -10.29
C SER A 158 10.03 -15.76 -9.56
N GLU A 159 11.21 -15.62 -10.17
CA GLU A 159 12.47 -15.99 -9.54
C GLU A 159 12.73 -15.17 -8.26
N SER A 160 12.38 -13.88 -8.27
CA SER A 160 12.48 -13.02 -7.09
C SER A 160 11.56 -13.47 -5.95
N ALA A 161 10.35 -13.94 -6.27
CA ALA A 161 9.42 -14.47 -5.28
C ALA A 161 9.96 -15.74 -4.63
N LEU A 162 10.51 -16.66 -5.42
CA LEU A 162 11.14 -17.89 -4.93
C LEU A 162 12.36 -17.58 -4.06
N LEU A 163 13.25 -16.69 -4.51
CA LEU A 163 14.43 -16.27 -3.74
C LEU A 163 14.03 -15.76 -2.35
N LYS A 164 13.04 -14.86 -2.28
CA LYS A 164 12.54 -14.30 -1.01
C LYS A 164 11.89 -15.36 -0.12
N CYS A 165 11.13 -16.28 -0.71
CA CYS A 165 10.48 -17.37 0.02
C CYS A 165 11.51 -18.28 0.70
N ILE A 166 12.56 -18.69 -0.03
CA ILE A 166 13.60 -19.55 0.53
C ILE A 166 14.46 -18.79 1.55
N GLU A 167 14.81 -17.52 1.27
CA GLU A 167 15.58 -16.71 2.21
C GLU A 167 14.85 -16.56 3.57
N LEU A 168 13.52 -16.44 3.55
CA LEU A 168 12.68 -16.39 4.76
C LEU A 168 12.58 -17.74 5.47
N CYS A 169 12.45 -18.84 4.73
CA CYS A 169 12.13 -20.14 5.32
C CYS A 169 13.34 -20.97 5.72
N CYS A 170 14.45 -20.84 4.98
CA CYS A 170 15.61 -21.73 5.03
C CYS A 170 16.92 -20.99 5.36
N GLY A 171 16.89 -19.65 5.44
CA GLY A 171 18.08 -18.83 5.64
C GLY A 171 18.78 -18.50 4.32
N SER A 172 20.08 -18.17 4.38
CA SER A 172 20.77 -17.53 3.26
C SER A 172 20.89 -18.42 2.02
N VAL A 173 20.19 -18.03 0.96
CA VAL A 173 20.25 -18.68 -0.36
C VAL A 173 21.65 -18.54 -0.98
N GLN A 174 22.34 -17.43 -0.70
CA GLN A 174 23.72 -17.25 -1.15
C GLN A 174 24.66 -18.30 -0.57
N GLN A 175 24.49 -18.67 0.70
CA GLN A 175 25.25 -19.76 1.32
C GLN A 175 24.85 -21.13 0.75
N MET A 176 23.56 -21.35 0.47
CA MET A 176 23.11 -22.60 -0.18
C MET A 176 23.76 -22.78 -1.56
N ARG A 177 23.82 -21.70 -2.35
CA ARG A 177 24.45 -21.69 -3.68
C ARG A 177 25.97 -21.85 -3.61
N SER A 178 26.64 -21.32 -2.58
CA SER A 178 28.10 -21.51 -2.43
C SER A 178 28.48 -22.93 -1.99
N ARG A 179 27.61 -23.61 -1.24
CA ARG A 179 27.77 -25.02 -0.88
C ARG A 179 27.50 -25.99 -2.03
N ASN A 180 26.73 -25.57 -3.02
CA ASN A 180 26.40 -26.35 -4.21
C ASN A 180 26.81 -25.56 -5.47
N PRO A 181 28.12 -25.45 -5.77
CA PRO A 181 28.63 -24.73 -6.95
C PRO A 181 27.94 -25.18 -8.23
N LYS A 182 27.48 -24.21 -9.03
CA LYS A 182 26.85 -24.45 -10.33
C LYS A 182 27.93 -24.74 -11.37
N ILE A 183 27.78 -25.86 -12.09
CA ILE A 183 28.72 -26.32 -13.12
C ILE A 183 28.19 -25.94 -14.50
N VAL A 184 26.91 -26.22 -14.75
CA VAL A 184 26.24 -25.98 -16.03
C VAL A 184 24.83 -25.46 -15.75
N GLU A 185 24.34 -24.55 -16.60
CA GLU A 185 22.94 -24.15 -16.63
C GLU A 185 22.39 -24.11 -18.05
N ILE A 186 21.11 -24.41 -18.19
CA ILE A 186 20.30 -24.04 -19.35
C ILE A 186 19.24 -23.07 -18.85
N PRO A 187 19.33 -21.77 -19.21
CA PRO A 187 18.36 -20.78 -18.78
C PRO A 187 16.99 -21.06 -19.38
N PHE A 188 15.94 -20.52 -18.75
CA PHE A 188 14.59 -20.62 -19.29
C PHE A 188 14.52 -20.12 -20.74
N ASN A 189 13.87 -20.90 -21.61
CA ASN A 189 13.51 -20.50 -22.97
C ASN A 189 12.06 -20.89 -23.26
N SER A 190 11.31 -19.98 -23.89
CA SER A 190 9.92 -20.17 -24.32
C SER A 190 9.68 -21.42 -25.18
N THR A 191 10.68 -21.87 -25.93
CA THR A 191 10.58 -23.10 -26.75
C THR A 191 10.61 -24.35 -25.87
N ASN A 192 11.53 -24.41 -24.91
CA ASN A 192 11.76 -25.59 -24.07
C ASN A 192 10.82 -25.62 -22.85
N LYS A 193 10.39 -24.45 -22.37
CA LYS A 193 9.50 -24.24 -21.22
C LYS A 193 10.02 -24.82 -19.89
N TYR A 194 11.33 -25.02 -19.77
CA TYR A 194 11.99 -25.39 -18.53
C TYR A 194 13.29 -24.60 -18.34
N GLN A 195 13.75 -24.54 -17.11
CA GLN A 195 15.08 -24.12 -16.68
C GLN A 195 15.73 -25.30 -15.97
N LEU A 196 17.03 -25.50 -16.13
CA LEU A 196 17.78 -26.51 -15.38
C LEU A 196 19.19 -26.05 -15.05
N SER A 197 19.76 -26.61 -14.00
CA SER A 197 21.16 -26.47 -13.67
C SER A 197 21.73 -27.72 -13.00
N ILE A 198 23.03 -27.95 -13.22
CA ILE A 198 23.80 -29.04 -12.61
C ILE A 198 24.76 -28.43 -11.60
N HIS A 199 24.74 -28.95 -10.38
CA HIS A 199 25.54 -28.48 -9.26
C HIS A 199 26.38 -29.61 -8.68
N GLU A 200 27.52 -29.26 -8.08
CA GLU A 200 28.23 -30.16 -7.16
C GLU A 200 27.39 -30.34 -5.90
N ASN A 201 27.35 -31.57 -5.36
CA ASN A 201 26.68 -31.84 -4.09
C ASN A 201 27.60 -31.43 -2.91
N GLU A 202 27.02 -31.32 -1.71
CA GLU A 202 27.79 -30.93 -0.52
C GLU A 202 28.95 -31.89 -0.23
N LYS A 203 29.99 -31.37 0.44
CA LYS A 203 31.25 -32.09 0.72
C LYS A 203 31.01 -33.50 1.27
N GLY A 204 31.38 -34.51 0.48
CA GLY A 204 31.34 -35.93 0.86
C GLY A 204 30.55 -36.82 -0.09
N ASP A 205 29.76 -36.23 -1.01
CA ASP A 205 29.05 -36.97 -2.06
C ASP A 205 29.63 -36.64 -3.44
N SER A 206 30.14 -37.66 -4.14
CA SER A 206 30.74 -37.52 -5.48
C SER A 206 29.71 -37.36 -6.61
N ARG A 207 28.41 -37.40 -6.28
CA ARG A 207 27.32 -37.26 -7.25
C ARG A 207 27.04 -35.78 -7.54
N TYR A 208 26.57 -35.52 -8.76
CA TYR A 208 26.06 -34.22 -9.16
C TYR A 208 24.56 -34.10 -8.87
N LEU A 209 24.12 -32.87 -8.63
CA LEU A 209 22.74 -32.53 -8.33
C LEU A 209 22.14 -31.82 -9.53
N LEU A 210 21.17 -32.44 -10.18
CA LEU A 210 20.38 -31.86 -11.27
C LEU A 210 19.11 -31.24 -10.66
N VAL A 211 18.91 -29.95 -10.90
CA VAL A 211 17.80 -29.12 -10.38
C VAL A 211 17.20 -28.28 -11.48
#